data_AF-A0A8H9QZR1-F1
#
_entry.id   AF-A0A8H9QZR1-F1
#
_cell.length_a   1.000
_cell.length_b   1.000
_cell.length_c   1.000
_cell.angle_alpha   90.00
_cell.angle_beta   90.00
_cell.angle_gamma   90.00
#
_symmetry.space_group_name_H-M   'P 1'
#
loop_
_entity.id
_entity.type
_entity.pdbx_description
1 polymer ?
#
loop_
_entity_poly.entity_id
_entity_poly.type
_entity_poly.pdbx_seq_one_letter_code
_entity_poly.pdbx_strand_id
1 'polypeptide(L)' 'MRIYIVFDGNTPYRQNKEPYRFFMNHKKAENYRKNAVRSVGRKIYDGNTEWYELKEEEKKKYFDKANKMLRIIELEF' A
#
# COMPACT_ATOMS: atom_id res chain seq x y z
N MET A 1 1.48 -23.63 -8.11
CA MET A 1 0.38 -22.68 -7.79
C MET A 1 0.98 -21.36 -7.32
N ARG A 2 0.53 -20.21 -7.84
CA ARG A 2 1.13 -18.90 -7.51
C ARG A 2 0.24 -18.09 -6.58
N ILE A 3 0.80 -17.64 -5.46
CA ILE A 3 0.12 -16.81 -4.47
C ILE A 3 0.87 -15.47 -4.35
N TYR A 4 0.13 -14.37 -4.42
CA TYR A 4 0.63 -13.02 -4.22
C TYR A 4 0.16 -12.49 -2.87
N ILE A 5 1.10 -12.09 -2.02
CA ILE A 5 0.84 -11.61 -0.66
C ILE A 5 1.17 -10.12 -0.58
N VAL A 6 0.22 -9.31 -0.10
CA VAL A 6 0.41 -7.85 0.06
C VAL A 6 0.69 -7.52 1.54
N PHE A 7 1.87 -6.96 1.82
CA PHE A 7 2.34 -6.57 3.16
C PHE A 7 2.27 -5.07 3.39
N ASP A 8 1.93 -4.64 4.62
CA ASP A 8 2.17 -3.28 5.13
C ASP A 8 3.60 -3.20 5.72
N GLY A 9 4.55 -2.92 4.84
CA GLY A 9 5.98 -2.73 5.07
C GLY A 9 6.39 -1.51 5.89
N ASN A 10 5.49 -0.84 6.62
CA ASN A 10 5.90 0.19 7.58
C ASN A 10 6.27 -0.34 8.98
N THR A 11 6.48 -1.65 9.11
CA THR A 11 6.47 -2.28 10.44
C THR A 11 7.80 -2.97 10.80
N PRO A 12 8.82 -2.23 11.27
CA PRO A 12 9.73 -2.75 12.28
C PRO A 12 9.08 -2.77 13.69
N TYR A 13 7.98 -2.03 13.90
CA TYR A 13 7.52 -1.64 15.25
C TYR A 13 6.19 -2.24 15.75
N ARG A 14 5.57 -3.20 15.05
CA ARG A 14 4.39 -3.94 15.54
C ARG A 14 4.38 -5.37 14.99
N GLN A 15 5.07 -6.26 15.70
CA GLN A 15 5.14 -7.71 15.39
C GLN A 15 3.78 -8.45 15.34
N ASN A 16 2.64 -7.79 15.60
CA ASN A 16 1.34 -8.45 15.82
C ASN A 16 0.16 -7.91 14.98
N LYS A 17 0.39 -7.41 13.76
CA LYS A 17 -0.72 -7.24 12.79
C LYS A 17 -0.34 -7.93 11.49
N GLU A 18 -0.95 -9.09 11.23
CA GLU A 18 -0.59 -9.95 10.12
C GLU A 18 -0.76 -9.21 8.76
N PRO A 19 -0.04 -9.63 7.71
CA PRO A 19 -0.24 -9.13 6.35
C PRO A 19 -1.39 -9.91 5.69
N TYR A 20 -2.63 -9.44 5.83
CA TYR A 20 -3.81 -10.31 5.67
C TYR A 20 -4.42 -10.44 4.26
N ARG A 21 -3.70 -10.25 3.14
CA ARG A 21 -4.34 -10.56 1.84
C ARG A 21 -3.47 -11.36 0.89
N PHE A 22 -3.98 -12.56 0.63
CA PHE A 22 -3.51 -13.52 -0.35
C PHE A 22 -4.36 -13.40 -1.62
N PHE A 23 -3.70 -13.40 -2.76
CA PHE A 23 -4.35 -13.38 -4.06
C PHE A 23 -3.78 -14.49 -4.94
N MET A 24 -4.63 -15.22 -5.62
CA MET A 24 -4.23 -16.22 -6.62
C MET A 24 -3.97 -15.59 -8.00
N ASN A 25 -4.25 -14.29 -8.15
CA ASN A 25 -4.11 -13.55 -9.41
C ASN A 25 -3.31 -12.27 -9.17
N HIS A 26 -2.23 -12.11 -9.92
CA HIS A 26 -1.32 -10.96 -9.84
C HIS A 26 -2.05 -9.62 -9.98
N LYS A 27 -2.94 -9.52 -10.98
CA LYS A 27 -3.68 -8.28 -11.29
C LYS A 27 -4.59 -7.86 -10.14
N LYS A 28 -5.17 -8.84 -9.42
CA LYS A 28 -5.96 -8.57 -8.21
C LYS A 28 -5.08 -8.06 -7.07
N ALA A 29 -3.92 -8.65 -6.86
CA ALA A 29 -2.95 -8.19 -5.85
C ALA A 29 -2.46 -6.77 -6.13
N GLU A 30 -2.13 -6.47 -7.38
CA GLU A 30 -1.64 -5.16 -7.80
C GLU A 30 -2.71 -4.07 -7.65
N ASN A 31 -3.96 -4.36 -8.04
CA ASN A 31 -5.09 -3.45 -7.84
C ASN A 31 -5.35 -3.19 -6.36
N TYR A 32 -5.28 -4.23 -5.52
CA TYR A 32 -5.41 -4.05 -4.07
C TYR A 32 -4.29 -3.16 -3.52
N ARG A 33 -3.04 -3.39 -3.92
CA ARG A 33 -1.90 -2.53 -3.54
C ARG A 33 -2.18 -1.07 -3.93
N LYS A 34 -2.55 -0.79 -5.18
CA LYS A 34 -2.83 0.58 -5.65
C LYS A 34 -3.92 1.27 -4.81
N ASN A 35 -4.99 0.56 -4.49
CA ASN A 35 -6.07 1.09 -3.65
C ASN A 35 -5.63 1.31 -2.20
N ALA A 36 -4.81 0.40 -1.65
CA ALA A 36 -4.23 0.55 -0.33
C ALA A 36 -3.28 1.74 -0.27
N VAL A 37 -2.40 1.93 -1.25
CA VAL A 37 -1.51 3.10 -1.36
C VAL A 37 -2.33 4.40 -1.42
N ARG A 38 -3.43 4.44 -2.19
CA ARG A 38 -4.37 5.59 -2.21
C ARG A 38 -4.98 5.89 -0.84
N SER A 39 -5.44 4.85 -0.14
CA SER A 39 -6.05 5.00 1.18
C SER A 39 -5.03 5.46 2.23
N VAL A 40 -3.83 4.90 2.22
CA VAL A 40 -2.74 5.26 3.13
C VAL A 40 -2.23 6.66 2.82
N GLY A 41 -2.03 7.03 1.56
CA GLY A 41 -1.66 8.39 1.16
C GLY A 41 -2.64 9.44 1.68
N ARG A 42 -3.96 9.17 1.60
CA ARG A 42 -5.01 10.01 2.21
C ARG A 42 -4.95 10.07 3.75
N LYS A 43 -4.50 9.01 4.43
CA LYS A 43 -4.39 8.95 5.90
C LYS A 43 -3.09 9.56 6.46
N ILE A 44 -1.98 9.47 5.73
CA ILE A 44 -0.69 10.10 6.09
C ILE A 44 -0.81 11.63 6.03
N TYR A 45 -1.79 12.12 5.29
CA TYR A 45 -2.02 13.52 5.08
C TYR A 45 -2.57 14.21 6.35
N ASP A 46 -1.79 15.16 6.86
CA ASP A 46 -1.99 15.81 8.16
C ASP A 46 -2.84 17.09 8.01
N GLY A 47 -4.12 16.88 7.70
CA GLY A 47 -5.28 17.71 8.12
C GLY A 47 -5.41 19.20 7.76
N ASN A 48 -4.38 19.91 7.31
CA ASN A 48 -4.42 21.39 7.16
C ASN A 48 -4.73 21.89 5.75
N THR A 49 -4.76 21.00 4.78
CA THR A 49 -5.11 21.27 3.38
C THR A 49 -6.00 20.11 2.97
N GLU A 50 -6.82 20.18 1.93
CA GLU A 50 -7.63 19.04 1.49
C GLU A 50 -6.90 18.19 0.44
N TRP A 51 -7.12 16.87 0.40
CA TRP A 51 -6.36 15.99 -0.53
C TRP A 51 -6.58 16.40 -1.99
N TYR A 52 -7.76 16.94 -2.33
CA TYR A 52 -8.02 17.43 -3.68
C TYR A 52 -7.24 18.71 -4.02
N GLU A 53 -6.82 19.49 -3.03
CA GLU A 53 -6.08 20.76 -3.21
C GLU A 53 -4.59 20.54 -3.48
N LEU A 54 -4.05 19.37 -3.09
CA LEU A 54 -2.65 19.02 -3.37
C LEU A 54 -2.39 18.91 -4.87
N LYS A 55 -1.24 19.44 -5.30
CA LYS A 55 -0.75 19.23 -6.67
C LYS A 55 -0.39 17.75 -6.87
N GLU A 56 -0.42 17.29 -8.12
CA GLU A 56 -0.09 15.89 -8.45
C GLU A 56 1.32 15.49 -7.97
N GLU A 57 2.27 16.43 -8.01
CA GLU A 57 3.65 16.23 -7.54
C GLU A 57 3.73 15.95 -6.03
N GLU A 58 2.88 16.60 -5.24
CA GLU A 58 2.84 16.42 -3.78
C GLU A 58 2.13 15.12 -3.42
N LYS A 59 1.01 14.84 -4.09
CA LYS A 59 0.33 13.54 -4.03
C LYS A 59 1.31 12.41 -4.32
N LYS A 60 2.16 12.56 -5.34
CA LYS A 60 3.18 11.58 -5.72
C LYS A 60 4.15 11.26 -4.57
N LYS A 61 4.57 12.24 -3.78
CA LYS A 61 5.42 12.00 -2.59
C LYS A 61 4.73 11.10 -1.56
N TYR A 62 3.44 11.33 -1.30
CA TYR A 62 2.65 10.49 -0.39
C TYR A 62 2.39 9.10 -0.98
N PHE A 63 2.14 9.01 -2.28
CA PHE A 63 2.03 7.74 -3.00
C PHE A 63 3.33 6.93 -2.93
N ASP A 64 4.48 7.54 -3.20
CA ASP A 64 5.79 6.89 -3.16
C ASP A 64 6.12 6.41 -1.74
N LYS A 65 5.78 7.22 -0.73
CA LYS A 65 5.93 6.84 0.68
C LYS A 65 5.04 5.64 1.04
N ALA A 66 3.75 5.68 0.69
CA ALA A 66 2.83 4.57 0.92
C ALA A 66 3.17 3.32 0.10
N ASN A 67 3.77 3.49 -1.08
CA ASN A 67 4.20 2.40 -1.94
C ASN A 67 5.46 1.71 -1.39
N LYS A 68 6.37 2.45 -0.75
CA LYS A 68 7.48 1.86 0.02
C LYS A 68 6.99 1.06 1.23
N MET A 69 5.86 1.49 1.80
CA MET A 69 5.16 0.78 2.88
C MET A 69 4.32 -0.39 2.37
N LEU A 70 4.16 -0.65 1.07
CA LEU A 70 3.34 -1.78 0.60
C LEU A 70 4.12 -2.69 -0.34
N ARG A 71 4.33 -3.95 0.04
CA ARG A 71 5.12 -4.91 -0.75
C ARG A 71 4.25 -6.07 -1.23
N ILE A 72 4.52 -6.56 -2.44
CA ILE A 72 3.93 -7.80 -2.97
C ILE A 72 5.03 -8.87 -2.97
N ILE A 73 4.77 -10.02 -2.36
CA ILE A 73 5.62 -11.21 -2.46
C ILE A 73 4.88 -12.25 -3.30
N GLU A 74 5.59 -12.86 -4.26
CA GLU A 74 5.11 -14.00 -5.04
C GLU A 74 5.69 -15.27 -4.44
N LEU A 75 4.82 -16.26 -4.17
CA LEU A 75 5.19 -17.60 -3.74
C LEU A 75 4.72 -18.60 -4.80
N GLU A 76 5.61 -19.49 -5.23
CA GLU A 76 5.32 -20.59 -6.14
C GLU A 76 5.42 -21.91 -5.36
N PHE A 77 4.33 -22.68 -5.37
CA PHE A 77 4.21 -24.02 -4.78
C PHE A 77 4.14 -25.10 -5.85
#